data_AF-B9Y6N0-F1
#
_entry.id   AF-B9Y6N0-F1
#
_cell.length_a   1.000
_cell.length_b   1.000
_cell.length_c   1.000
_cell.angle_alpha   90.00
_cell.angle_beta   90.00
_cell.angle_gamma   90.00
#
_symmetry.space_group_name_H-M   'P 1'
#
loop_
_entity.id
_entity.type
_entity.pdbx_description
1 polymer ?
#
loop_
_entity_poly.entity_id
_entity_poly.type
_entity_poly.pdbx_seq_one_letter_code
_entity_poly.pdbx_strand_id
1 'polypeptide(L)'
;MIMQWITQVFQSPVMTAVMRFITGWGNLGALWICFAFYFYFIKKDRRTAAFLLLAVILTWSLNDLVIKQLVDRPRPFMTHAELPALIAKPTSSSFPSGHTATSFAAMMILFAYGGSYRWMGLGSAVLIAFSRIYLHVHYPSDVLAGCLVGICIGALLVRLMKQRGGKLTSATGEKC
;
A
#
# COMPACT_ATOMS: atom_id res chain seq x y z
N MET A 1 -4.74 -15.83 -19.02
CA MET A 1 -3.95 -16.94 -18.41
C MET A 1 -3.77 -16.80 -16.90
N ILE A 2 -2.91 -15.94 -16.33
CA ILE A 2 -2.69 -15.91 -14.85
C ILE A 2 -3.94 -15.53 -14.05
N MET A 3 -4.62 -14.45 -14.43
CA MET A 3 -5.81 -14.00 -13.69
C MET A 3 -6.95 -15.02 -13.80
N GLN A 4 -7.18 -15.57 -14.99
CA GLN A 4 -8.15 -16.66 -15.21
C GLN A 4 -7.81 -17.93 -14.41
N TRP A 5 -6.53 -18.26 -14.23
CA TRP A 5 -6.13 -19.37 -13.37
C TRP A 5 -6.48 -19.10 -11.90
N ILE A 6 -6.23 -17.88 -11.41
CA ILE A 6 -6.65 -17.46 -10.06
C ILE A 6 -8.17 -17.58 -9.91
N THR A 7 -8.93 -17.11 -10.90
CA THR A 7 -10.38 -17.25 -10.99
C THR A 7 -10.79 -18.72 -10.86
N GLN A 8 -10.19 -19.62 -11.65
CA GLN A 8 -10.60 -21.03 -11.67
C GLN A 8 -10.25 -21.80 -10.39
N VAL A 9 -9.13 -21.48 -9.74
CA VAL A 9 -8.65 -22.23 -8.56
C VAL A 9 -9.20 -21.68 -7.25
N PHE A 10 -9.27 -20.35 -7.10
CA PHE A 10 -9.52 -19.70 -5.81
C PHE A 10 -10.89 -19.02 -5.72
N GLN A 11 -11.60 -18.83 -6.83
CA GLN A 11 -12.81 -18.03 -6.79
C GLN A 11 -13.99 -18.81 -6.19
N SER A 12 -14.42 -18.36 -5.02
CA SER A 12 -15.67 -18.78 -4.37
C SER A 12 -16.42 -17.57 -3.83
N PRO A 13 -17.74 -17.66 -3.55
CA PRO A 13 -18.49 -16.57 -2.95
C PRO A 13 -17.88 -16.09 -1.62
N VAL A 14 -17.42 -17.05 -0.80
CA VAL A 14 -16.78 -16.79 0.50
C VAL A 14 -15.45 -16.07 0.30
N MET A 15 -14.57 -16.59 -0.54
CA MET A 15 -13.27 -15.95 -0.80
C MET A 15 -13.44 -14.56 -1.40
N THR A 16 -14.44 -14.37 -2.26
CA THR A 16 -14.75 -13.07 -2.84
C THR A 16 -15.20 -12.07 -1.77
N ALA A 17 -16.05 -12.48 -0.83
CA ALA A 17 -16.44 -11.64 0.30
C ALA A 17 -15.24 -11.25 1.17
N VAL A 18 -14.35 -12.21 1.45
CA VAL A 18 -13.10 -11.96 2.19
C VAL A 18 -12.20 -10.97 1.46
N MET A 19 -11.98 -11.15 0.15
CA MET A 19 -11.13 -10.26 -0.64
C MET A 19 -11.72 -8.86 -0.78
N ARG A 20 -13.06 -8.73 -0.88
CA ARG A 20 -13.76 -7.44 -0.84
C ARG A 20 -13.55 -6.72 0.48
N PHE A 21 -13.65 -7.45 1.60
CA PHE A 21 -13.40 -6.91 2.92
C PHE A 21 -11.94 -6.43 3.04
N ILE A 22 -10.97 -7.28 2.69
CA ILE A 22 -9.53 -6.97 2.74
C ILE A 22 -9.21 -5.74 1.88
N THR A 23 -9.67 -5.68 0.62
CA THR A 23 -9.36 -4.53 -0.23
C THR A 23 -9.98 -3.24 0.28
N GLY A 24 -11.11 -3.32 0.99
CA GLY A 24 -11.80 -2.18 1.58
C GLY A 24 -10.91 -1.43 2.56
N TRP A 25 -10.10 -2.14 3.34
CA TRP A 25 -9.10 -1.58 4.25
C TRP A 25 -8.00 -0.78 3.53
N GLY A 26 -7.74 -1.07 2.26
CA GLY A 26 -6.81 -0.29 1.44
C GLY A 26 -7.43 0.97 0.81
N ASN A 27 -8.76 1.17 0.87
CA ASN A 27 -9.40 2.35 0.29
C ASN A 27 -8.92 3.61 0.99
N LEU A 28 -8.45 4.59 0.21
CA LEU A 28 -7.85 5.84 0.71
C LEU A 28 -6.69 5.63 1.71
N GLY A 29 -6.12 4.42 1.78
CA GLY A 29 -5.13 4.07 2.81
C GLY A 29 -5.71 3.97 4.23
N ALA A 30 -7.02 3.72 4.39
CA ALA A 30 -7.71 3.70 5.68
C ALA A 30 -6.99 2.86 6.76
N LEU A 31 -6.55 1.64 6.43
CA LEU A 31 -5.78 0.79 7.35
C LEU A 31 -4.54 1.51 7.90
N TRP A 32 -3.79 2.16 7.01
CA TRP A 32 -2.53 2.82 7.34
C TRP A 32 -2.76 4.12 8.12
N ILE A 33 -3.89 4.80 7.87
CA ILE A 33 -4.36 5.94 8.67
C ILE A 33 -4.75 5.45 10.09
N CYS A 34 -5.44 4.32 10.22
CA CYS A 34 -5.74 3.71 11.52
C CYS A 34 -4.45 3.35 12.28
N PHE A 35 -3.44 2.77 11.60
CA PHE A 35 -2.13 2.56 12.20
C PHE A 35 -1.49 3.89 12.63
N ALA A 36 -1.55 4.94 11.82
CA ALA A 36 -1.02 6.24 12.20
C ALA A 36 -1.69 6.78 13.48
N PHE A 37 -3.01 6.70 13.59
CA PHE A 37 -3.72 7.09 14.82
C PHE A 37 -3.37 6.20 16.01
N TYR A 38 -3.25 4.88 15.82
CA TYR A 38 -2.79 3.97 16.85
C TYR A 38 -1.39 4.34 17.37
N PHE A 39 -0.45 4.62 16.46
CA PHE A 39 0.90 5.04 16.83
C PHE A 39 0.91 6.39 17.56
N TYR A 40 0.06 7.32 17.12
CA TYR A 40 -0.06 8.64 17.74
C TYR A 40 -0.67 8.59 19.15
N PHE A 41 -1.82 7.92 19.31
CA PHE A 41 -2.58 7.95 20.55
C PHE A 41 -2.16 6.90 21.57
N ILE A 42 -1.85 5.67 21.12
CA ILE A 42 -1.57 4.53 22.00
C ILE A 42 -0.08 4.38 22.24
N LYS A 43 0.73 4.29 21.19
CA LYS A 43 2.19 4.17 21.31
C LYS A 43 2.88 5.48 21.67
N LYS A 44 2.19 6.62 21.53
CA LYS A 44 2.73 7.98 21.68
C LYS A 44 3.95 8.25 20.78
N ASP A 45 4.11 7.48 19.71
CA ASP A 45 5.15 7.66 18.70
C ASP A 45 4.60 8.51 17.56
N ARG A 46 4.62 9.82 17.77
CA ARG A 46 4.16 10.83 16.80
C ARG A 46 4.95 10.79 15.50
N ARG A 47 6.19 10.29 15.55
CA ARG A 47 7.08 10.25 14.41
C ARG A 47 6.64 9.16 13.45
N THR A 48 6.50 7.93 13.92
CA THR A 48 6.00 6.82 13.08
C THR A 48 4.62 7.14 12.52
N ALA A 49 3.74 7.74 13.34
CA ALA A 49 2.44 8.22 12.88
C ALA A 49 2.53 9.23 11.72
N ALA A 50 3.38 10.26 11.85
CA ALA A 50 3.56 11.27 10.81
C ALA A 50 4.11 10.67 9.51
N PHE A 51 5.07 9.74 9.60
CA PHE A 51 5.63 9.08 8.42
C PHE A 51 4.63 8.14 7.73
N LEU A 52 3.75 7.47 8.48
CA LEU A 52 2.66 6.67 7.90
C LEU A 52 1.67 7.54 7.11
N LEU A 53 1.26 8.69 7.68
CA LEU A 53 0.39 9.64 6.96
C LEU A 53 1.09 10.22 5.72
N LEU A 54 2.37 10.58 5.86
CA LEU A 54 3.15 11.10 4.75
C LEU A 54 3.30 10.06 3.64
N ALA A 55 3.45 8.78 3.97
CA ALA A 55 3.46 7.70 2.98
C ALA A 55 2.17 7.65 2.18
N VAL A 56 1.00 7.70 2.85
CA VAL A 56 -0.31 7.71 2.20
C VAL A 56 -0.46 8.90 1.24
N ILE A 57 -0.07 10.09 1.69
CA ILE A 57 -0.16 11.32 0.89
C ILE A 57 0.77 11.23 -0.32
N LEU A 58 2.04 10.87 -0.13
CA LEU A 58 3.03 10.83 -1.21
C LEU A 58 2.71 9.76 -2.26
N THR A 59 2.28 8.57 -1.84
CA THR A 59 1.92 7.51 -2.80
C THR A 59 0.67 7.87 -3.59
N TRP A 60 -0.34 8.49 -2.94
CA TRP A 60 -1.53 8.98 -3.63
C TRP A 60 -1.17 10.06 -4.65
N SER A 61 -0.43 11.09 -4.24
CA SER A 61 -0.02 12.18 -5.13
C SER A 61 0.80 11.67 -6.32
N LEU A 62 1.79 10.81 -6.09
CA LEU A 62 2.62 10.29 -7.19
C LEU A 62 1.83 9.39 -8.14
N ASN A 63 1.03 8.45 -7.60
CA ASN A 63 0.31 7.52 -8.46
C ASN A 63 -0.85 8.18 -9.20
N ASP A 64 -1.75 8.83 -8.47
CA ASP A 64 -3.02 9.30 -9.02
C ASP A 64 -2.87 10.61 -9.81
N LEU A 65 -1.94 11.49 -9.42
CA LEU A 65 -1.74 12.78 -10.12
C LEU A 65 -0.67 12.73 -11.21
N VAL A 66 0.34 11.85 -11.08
CA VAL A 66 1.46 11.81 -12.03
C VAL A 66 1.40 10.57 -12.91
N ILE A 67 1.64 9.38 -12.35
CA ILE A 67 1.89 8.19 -13.17
C ILE A 67 0.64 7.76 -13.95
N LYS A 68 -0.54 7.82 -13.32
CA LYS A 68 -1.79 7.41 -13.98
C LYS A 68 -2.15 8.28 -15.19
N GLN A 69 -1.84 9.57 -15.11
CA GLN A 69 -2.08 10.53 -16.21
C GLN A 69 -1.13 10.27 -17.39
N LEU A 70 0.05 9.71 -17.13
CA LEU A 70 1.06 9.43 -18.16
C LEU A 70 0.81 8.10 -18.89
N VAL A 71 0.35 7.07 -18.17
CA VAL A 71 0.25 5.71 -18.73
C VAL A 71 -1.15 5.37 -19.24
N ASP A 72 -2.19 5.94 -18.63
CA ASP A 72 -3.61 5.74 -18.99
C ASP A 72 -3.99 4.30 -19.41
N ARG A 73 -3.56 3.33 -18.61
CA ARG A 73 -3.76 1.92 -18.93
C ARG A 73 -5.20 1.50 -18.63
N PRO A 74 -5.93 0.89 -19.59
CA PRO A 74 -7.26 0.34 -19.33
C PRO A 74 -7.18 -0.82 -18.34
N ARG A 75 -8.23 -1.02 -17.55
CA ARG A 75 -8.30 -2.08 -16.53
C ARG A 75 -8.64 -3.44 -17.13
N PRO A 76 -8.32 -4.56 -16.45
CA PRO A 76 -8.64 -5.91 -16.94
C PRO A 76 -10.13 -6.06 -17.31
N PHE A 77 -11.04 -5.65 -16.44
CA PHE A 77 -12.49 -5.77 -16.69
C PHE A 77 -13.02 -4.93 -17.86
N MET A 78 -12.25 -3.98 -18.39
CA MET A 78 -12.64 -3.18 -19.57
C MET A 78 -12.25 -3.86 -20.89
N THR A 79 -11.24 -4.74 -20.84
CA THR A 79 -10.61 -5.34 -22.02
C THR A 79 -10.83 -6.85 -22.11
N HIS A 80 -11.19 -7.48 -20.99
CA HIS A 80 -11.43 -8.92 -20.86
C HIS A 80 -12.83 -9.15 -20.28
N ALA A 81 -13.78 -9.52 -21.14
CA ALA A 81 -15.18 -9.75 -20.77
C ALA A 81 -15.33 -10.90 -19.76
N GLU A 82 -14.42 -11.87 -19.81
CA GLU A 82 -14.36 -13.03 -18.92
C GLU A 82 -13.82 -12.70 -17.51
N LEU A 83 -13.32 -11.49 -17.29
CA LEU A 83 -12.81 -11.01 -15.99
C LEU A 83 -13.62 -9.80 -15.50
N PRO A 84 -14.92 -9.97 -15.17
CA PRO A 84 -15.73 -8.86 -14.67
C PRO A 84 -15.18 -8.34 -13.34
N ALA A 85 -15.28 -7.03 -13.12
CA ALA A 85 -14.91 -6.41 -11.86
C ALA A 85 -15.76 -6.99 -10.73
N LEU A 86 -15.11 -7.50 -9.69
CA LEU A 86 -15.80 -8.08 -8.53
C LEU A 86 -16.07 -7.04 -7.43
N ILE A 87 -15.77 -5.76 -7.67
CA ILE A 87 -16.06 -4.61 -6.80
C ILE A 87 -16.61 -3.45 -7.64
N ALA A 88 -17.02 -2.37 -6.99
CA ALA A 88 -17.34 -1.11 -7.65
C ALA A 88 -16.21 -0.71 -8.62
N LYS A 89 -16.57 -0.46 -9.88
CA LYS A 89 -15.62 -0.19 -10.96
C LYS A 89 -14.85 1.10 -10.64
N PRO A 90 -13.52 1.05 -10.48
CA PRO A 90 -12.74 2.26 -10.28
C PRO A 90 -12.74 3.09 -11.57
N THR A 91 -12.86 4.41 -11.43
CA THR A 91 -12.90 5.36 -12.56
C THR A 91 -11.52 5.81 -13.03
N SER A 92 -10.47 5.58 -12.25
CA SER A 92 -9.09 5.95 -12.60
C SER A 92 -8.34 4.85 -13.33
N SER A 93 -7.28 5.23 -14.05
CA SER A 93 -6.35 4.34 -14.78
C SER A 93 -5.83 3.16 -13.92
N SER A 94 -5.53 2.03 -14.58
CA SER A 94 -5.10 0.79 -13.93
C SER A 94 -3.68 0.85 -13.38
N PHE A 95 -2.78 1.58 -14.03
CA PHE A 95 -1.34 1.50 -13.74
C PHE A 95 -0.82 2.75 -13.04
N PRO A 96 -0.02 2.61 -11.96
CA PRO A 96 0.19 1.42 -11.13
C PRO A 96 -0.93 1.26 -10.09
N SER A 97 -0.89 0.15 -9.33
CA SER A 97 -1.87 -0.08 -8.26
C SER A 97 -1.65 0.83 -7.06
N GLY A 98 -2.58 1.78 -6.84
CA GLY A 98 -2.60 2.70 -5.70
C GLY A 98 -2.62 2.01 -4.34
N HIS A 99 -3.57 1.10 -4.12
CA HIS A 99 -3.67 0.28 -2.90
C HIS A 99 -2.36 -0.45 -2.60
N THR A 100 -1.73 -1.01 -3.64
CA THR A 100 -0.46 -1.73 -3.48
C THR A 100 0.67 -0.78 -3.09
N ALA A 101 0.84 0.34 -3.80
CA ALA A 101 1.91 1.29 -3.52
C ALA A 101 1.83 1.87 -2.11
N THR A 102 0.65 2.32 -1.69
CA THR A 102 0.43 2.83 -0.33
C THR A 102 0.73 1.76 0.72
N SER A 103 0.31 0.53 0.48
CA SER A 103 0.52 -0.58 1.41
C SER A 103 1.99 -0.97 1.56
N PHE A 104 2.73 -1.02 0.46
CA PHE A 104 4.16 -1.33 0.51
C PHE A 104 4.99 -0.17 1.10
N ALA A 105 4.59 1.09 0.90
CA ALA A 105 5.23 2.22 1.56
C ALA A 105 5.03 2.20 3.09
N ALA A 106 3.80 1.96 3.55
CA ALA A 106 3.49 1.83 4.97
C ALA A 106 4.17 0.59 5.60
N MET A 107 4.19 -0.53 4.88
CA MET A 107 4.91 -1.74 5.30
C MET A 107 6.39 -1.47 5.55
N MET A 108 7.08 -0.72 4.70
CA MET A 108 8.49 -0.34 4.92
C MET A 108 8.70 0.45 6.22
N ILE A 109 7.78 1.35 6.56
CA ILE A 109 7.83 2.13 7.80
C ILE A 109 7.64 1.21 9.02
N LEU A 110 6.65 0.32 8.99
CA LEU A 110 6.42 -0.65 10.07
C LEU A 110 7.56 -1.67 10.19
N PHE A 111 8.17 -2.04 9.07
CA PHE A 111 9.34 -2.91 9.03
C PHE A 111 10.53 -2.24 9.73
N ALA A 112 10.75 -0.94 9.47
CA ALA A 112 11.78 -0.16 10.13
C ALA A 112 11.50 0.09 11.62
N TYR A 113 10.23 0.19 12.02
CA TYR A 113 9.83 0.25 13.42
C TYR A 113 10.17 -1.05 14.17
N GLY A 114 9.97 -2.20 13.52
CA GLY A 114 10.38 -3.51 14.03
C GLY A 114 9.32 -4.22 14.89
N GLY A 115 9.76 -5.16 15.73
CA GLY A 115 8.88 -6.04 16.51
C GLY A 115 7.91 -6.86 15.66
N SER A 116 6.71 -7.14 16.20
CA SER A 116 5.62 -7.83 15.50
C SER A 116 5.01 -7.00 14.36
N TYR A 117 5.15 -5.67 14.40
CA TYR A 117 4.59 -4.76 13.39
C TYR A 117 5.18 -4.97 12.00
N ARG A 118 6.42 -5.45 11.89
CA ARG A 118 7.03 -5.80 10.60
C ARG A 118 6.22 -6.86 9.86
N TRP A 119 5.77 -7.88 10.60
CA TRP A 119 5.05 -9.02 10.05
C TRP A 119 3.59 -8.67 9.78
N MET A 120 2.98 -7.87 10.65
CA MET A 120 1.65 -7.31 10.42
C MET A 120 1.63 -6.44 9.15
N GLY A 121 2.60 -5.54 9.00
CA GLY A 121 2.73 -4.69 7.81
C GLY A 121 2.94 -5.50 6.53
N LEU A 122 3.84 -6.48 6.55
CA LEU A 122 4.10 -7.37 5.42
C LEU A 122 2.87 -8.19 5.03
N GLY A 123 2.24 -8.85 6.01
CA GLY A 123 1.06 -9.67 5.78
C GLY A 123 -0.10 -8.86 5.20
N SER A 124 -0.40 -7.70 5.79
CA SER A 124 -1.46 -6.81 5.29
C SER A 124 -1.16 -6.29 3.89
N ALA A 125 0.08 -5.89 3.59
CA ALA A 125 0.44 -5.37 2.27
C ALA A 125 0.33 -6.43 1.17
N VAL A 126 0.80 -7.65 1.45
CA VAL A 126 0.69 -8.78 0.52
C VAL A 126 -0.77 -9.16 0.28
N LEU A 127 -1.59 -9.24 1.33
CA LEU A 127 -3.01 -9.56 1.21
C LEU A 127 -3.78 -8.51 0.41
N ILE A 128 -3.51 -7.22 0.65
CA ILE A 128 -4.12 -6.13 -0.13
C ILE A 128 -3.69 -6.23 -1.59
N ALA A 129 -2.40 -6.39 -1.87
CA ALA A 129 -1.88 -6.52 -3.23
C ALA A 129 -2.52 -7.70 -3.99
N PHE A 130 -2.60 -8.87 -3.34
CA PHE A 130 -3.23 -10.05 -3.91
C PHE A 130 -4.72 -9.83 -4.20
N SER A 131 -5.45 -9.18 -3.28
CA SER A 131 -6.87 -8.87 -3.49
C SER A 131 -7.13 -8.03 -4.75
N ARG A 132 -6.17 -7.18 -5.16
CA ARG A 132 -6.32 -6.35 -6.36
C ARG A 132 -6.29 -7.16 -7.66
N ILE A 133 -5.48 -8.22 -7.68
CA ILE A 133 -5.43 -9.18 -8.80
C ILE A 133 -6.69 -10.05 -8.78
N TYR A 134 -7.02 -10.61 -7.61
CA TYR A 134 -8.19 -11.47 -7.42
C TYR A 134 -9.51 -10.80 -7.83
N LEU A 135 -9.67 -9.50 -7.53
CA LEU A 135 -10.90 -8.76 -7.83
C LEU A 135 -10.98 -8.22 -9.27
N HIS A 136 -10.02 -8.60 -10.12
CA HIS A 136 -9.93 -8.24 -11.54
C HIS A 136 -9.83 -6.73 -11.84
N VAL A 137 -9.38 -5.96 -10.86
CA VAL A 137 -9.26 -4.50 -10.99
C VAL A 137 -7.87 -4.05 -11.38
N HIS A 138 -6.86 -4.91 -11.27
CA HIS A 138 -5.48 -4.64 -11.66
C HIS A 138 -4.82 -5.88 -12.27
N TYR A 139 -3.92 -5.65 -13.23
CA TYR A 139 -3.03 -6.69 -13.73
C TYR A 139 -1.92 -7.00 -12.71
N PRO A 140 -1.32 -8.21 -12.75
CA PRO A 140 -0.14 -8.52 -11.95
C PRO A 140 1.00 -7.51 -12.13
N SER A 141 1.21 -7.01 -13.36
CA SER A 141 2.21 -5.97 -13.64
C SER A 141 1.90 -4.63 -12.96
N ASP A 142 0.63 -4.25 -12.81
CA ASP A 142 0.23 -3.03 -12.10
C ASP A 142 0.54 -3.14 -10.60
N VAL A 143 0.39 -4.35 -10.05
CA VAL A 143 0.70 -4.66 -8.66
C VAL A 143 2.21 -4.66 -8.44
N LEU A 144 3.00 -5.31 -9.31
CA LEU A 144 4.45 -5.29 -9.23
C LEU A 144 5.03 -3.87 -9.31
N ALA A 145 4.53 -3.04 -10.23
CA ALA A 145 4.91 -1.64 -10.30
C ALA A 145 4.49 -0.87 -9.04
N GLY A 146 3.29 -1.14 -8.51
CA GLY A 146 2.84 -0.60 -7.23
C GLY A 146 3.79 -0.97 -6.08
N CYS A 147 4.23 -2.23 -6.00
CA CYS A 147 5.21 -2.67 -5.00
C CYS A 147 6.52 -1.88 -5.11
N LEU A 148 7.06 -1.73 -6.31
CA LEU A 148 8.28 -0.96 -6.57
C LEU A 148 8.14 0.50 -6.12
N VAL A 149 7.08 1.19 -6.56
CA VAL A 149 6.81 2.58 -6.17
C VAL A 149 6.68 2.70 -4.66
N GLY A 150 5.92 1.81 -4.02
CA GLY A 150 5.72 1.79 -2.58
C GLY A 150 7.02 1.57 -1.81
N ILE A 151 7.85 0.60 -2.22
CA ILE A 151 9.14 0.31 -1.60
C ILE A 151 10.09 1.50 -1.75
N CYS A 152 10.18 2.13 -2.93
CA CYS A 152 11.03 3.29 -3.16
C CYS A 152 10.64 4.47 -2.24
N ILE A 153 9.35 4.81 -2.19
CA ILE A 153 8.85 5.88 -1.30
C ILE A 153 9.09 5.49 0.17
N GLY A 154 8.74 4.27 0.56
CA GLY A 154 8.93 3.78 1.92
C GLY A 154 10.39 3.80 2.35
N ALA A 155 11.32 3.38 1.50
CA ALA A 155 12.75 3.40 1.76
C ALA A 155 13.27 4.85 1.93
N LEU A 156 12.83 5.77 1.08
CA LEU A 156 13.13 7.20 1.22
C LEU A 156 12.65 7.74 2.57
N LEU A 157 11.39 7.47 2.93
CA LEU A 157 10.80 7.90 4.19
C LEU A 157 11.51 7.32 5.40
N VAL A 158 11.85 6.02 5.38
CA VAL A 158 12.64 5.38 6.43
C VAL A 158 14.01 6.02 6.57
N ARG A 159 14.68 6.37 5.45
CA ARG A 159 15.97 7.07 5.48
C ARG A 159 15.85 8.44 6.14
N LEU A 160 14.84 9.22 5.78
CA LEU A 160 14.54 10.53 6.41
C LEU A 160 14.19 10.37 7.89
N MET A 161 13.47 9.30 8.23
CA MET A 161 13.14 8.94 9.61
C MET A 161 14.37 8.50 10.42
N LYS A 162 15.43 7.97 9.82
CA LYS A 162 16.68 7.69 10.56
C LYS A 162 17.54 8.94 10.73
N GLN A 163 17.69 9.73 9.66
CA GLN A 163 18.52 10.96 9.67
C GLN A 163 18.07 12.00 10.70
N ARG A 164 16.77 12.23 10.83
CA ARG A 164 16.24 13.16 11.85
C ARG A 164 16.33 12.61 13.28
N GLY A 165 16.63 11.32 13.45
CA GLY A 165 16.72 10.65 14.75
C GLY A 165 18.15 10.67 15.29
N GLY A 166 19.12 10.48 14.41
CA GLY A 166 20.54 10.61 14.75
C GLY A 166 21.01 12.06 14.99
N LYS A 167 20.27 13.07 14.52
CA LYS A 167 20.61 14.49 14.76
C LYS A 167 20.26 15.01 16.15
N LEU A 168 19.45 14.30 16.95
CA LEU A 168 19.10 14.73 18.32
C LEU A 168 20.11 14.30 19.38
N THR A 169 20.95 13.29 19.11
CA THR A 169 21.97 12.82 20.06
C THR A 169 23.31 13.57 19.94
N SER A 170 23.54 14.34 18.88
CA SER A 170 24.78 15.11 18.69
C SER A 170 24.71 16.57 19.16
N ALA A 171 23.62 16.99 19.81
CA ALA A 171 23.41 18.38 20.24
C ALA A 171 23.35 18.57 21.78
N THR A 172 23.59 17.51 22.57
CA THR A 172 23.63 17.56 24.05
C THR A 172 24.92 16.97 24.63
N GLY A 173 26.00 16.94 23.85
CA GLY A 173 27.32 16.53 24.30
C GLY A 173 28.26 17.72 24.52
N GLU A 174 27.83 18.71 25.31
CA GLU A 174 28.76 19.66 25.93
C GLU A 174 28.87 19.31 27.42
N LYS A 175 30.13 19.20 27.87
CA LYS A 175 30.67 19.06 29.25
C LYS A 175 31.33 17.70 29.54
N CYS A 176 32.65 17.65 29.28
CA CYS A 176 33.61 17.82 30.36
C CYS A 176 34.80 18.63 29.85
#